data_AF-A0A0J6TC97-F1
#
_entry.id   AF-A0A0J6TC97-F1
#
_cell.length_a   1.000
_cell.length_b   1.000
_cell.length_c   1.000
_cell.angle_alpha   90.00
_cell.angle_beta   90.00
_cell.angle_gamma   90.00
#
_symmetry.space_group_name_H-M   'P 1'
#
loop_
_entity.id
_entity.type
_entity.pdbx_description
1 polymer ?
#
loop_
_entity_poly.entity_id
_entity_poly.type
_entity_poly.pdbx_seq_one_letter_code
_entity_poly.pdbx_strand_id
1 'polypeptide(L)'
;MTDSFTRILSGAKSALAYMEGNPPEGTFVHVPEDLDVAEIRTRTGLAQPAFAATIGVSLHTLRNWEQKRRRPEGPARVLLAMVRKRPQVVQEILGEVA
;
A
#
# COMPACT_ATOMS: atom_id res chain seq x y z
N MET A 1 15.74 -32.14 -23.18
CA MET A 1 15.64 -31.25 -22.01
C MET A 1 14.22 -31.40 -21.47
N THR A 2 14.06 -31.86 -20.23
CA THR A 2 12.75 -32.20 -19.65
C THR A 2 11.94 -30.94 -19.41
N ASP A 3 10.65 -31.00 -19.74
CA ASP A 3 9.65 -29.95 -19.55
C ASP A 3 9.64 -29.36 -18.11
N SER A 4 9.91 -30.18 -17.10
CA SER A 4 10.05 -29.74 -15.70
C SER A 4 11.23 -28.78 -15.46
N PHE A 5 12.38 -28.99 -16.10
CA PHE A 5 13.54 -28.12 -15.94
C PHE A 5 13.25 -26.72 -16.48
N THR A 6 12.62 -26.64 -17.65
CA THR A 6 12.28 -25.38 -18.30
C THR A 6 11.31 -24.55 -17.46
N ARG A 7 10.29 -25.18 -16.85
CA ARG A 7 9.35 -24.48 -15.96
C ARG A 7 10.01 -23.90 -14.73
N ILE A 8 10.88 -24.66 -14.06
CA ILE A 8 11.59 -24.18 -12.87
C ILE A 8 12.52 -23.03 -13.23
N LEU A 9 13.29 -23.16 -14.32
CA LEU A 9 14.18 -22.10 -14.80
C LEU A 9 13.39 -20.83 -15.18
N SER A 10 12.23 -20.97 -15.83
CA SER A 10 11.36 -19.84 -16.13
C SER A 10 10.83 -19.17 -14.87
N GLY A 11 10.37 -19.93 -13.88
CA GLY A 11 9.93 -19.39 -12.60
C GLY A 11 11.03 -18.64 -11.85
N ALA A 12 12.25 -19.18 -11.82
CA ALA A 12 13.40 -18.53 -11.21
C ALA A 12 13.78 -17.21 -11.90
N LYS A 13 13.74 -17.17 -13.25
CA LYS A 13 13.94 -15.93 -14.02
C LYS A 13 12.87 -14.89 -13.74
N SER A 14 11.60 -15.31 -13.64
CA SER A 14 10.50 -14.42 -13.28
C SER A 14 10.67 -13.82 -11.87
N ALA A 15 11.15 -14.61 -10.91
CA ALA A 15 11.45 -14.12 -9.56
C ALA A 15 12.60 -13.10 -9.56
N LEU A 16 13.66 -13.35 -10.35
CA LEU A 16 14.77 -12.41 -10.50
C LEU A 16 14.28 -11.07 -11.09
N ALA A 17 13.48 -11.11 -12.16
CA ALA A 17 12.94 -9.90 -12.79
C ALA A 17 12.11 -9.06 -11.81
N TYR A 18 11.29 -9.70 -10.97
CA TYR A 18 10.55 -9.02 -9.90
C TYR A 18 11.48 -8.32 -8.91
N MET A 19 12.55 -8.98 -8.46
CA MET A 19 13.52 -8.41 -7.51
C MET A 19 14.29 -7.22 -8.10
N GLU A 20 14.54 -7.22 -9.41
CA GLU A 20 15.17 -6.12 -10.14
C GLU A 20 14.22 -4.95 -10.42
N GLY A 21 12.96 -5.03 -9.97
CA GLY A 21 11.95 -3.98 -10.16
C GLY A 21 11.26 -4.01 -11.52
N ASN A 22 11.43 -5.10 -12.29
CA ASN A 22 10.78 -5.34 -13.56
C ASN A 22 9.84 -6.56 -13.45
N PRO A 23 8.72 -6.45 -12.73
CA PRO A 23 7.83 -7.58 -12.49
C PRO A 23 7.26 -8.12 -13.82
N PRO A 24 7.18 -9.45 -13.99
CA PRO A 24 6.55 -10.04 -15.16
C PRO A 24 5.11 -9.57 -15.37
N GLU A 25 4.66 -9.60 -16.61
CA GLU A 25 3.28 -9.27 -16.98
C GLU A 25 2.27 -10.15 -16.21
N GLY A 26 1.18 -9.54 -15.74
CA GLY A 26 0.17 -10.23 -14.92
C GLY A 26 0.54 -10.38 -13.43
N THR A 27 1.59 -9.72 -12.95
CA THR A 27 1.88 -9.67 -11.51
C THR A 27 0.81 -8.86 -10.76
N PHE A 28 0.14 -9.48 -9.79
CA PHE A 28 -0.83 -8.81 -8.92
C PHE A 28 -0.23 -8.49 -7.54
N VAL A 29 -0.39 -7.24 -7.09
CA VAL A 29 -0.01 -6.85 -5.73
C VAL A 29 -1.15 -7.16 -4.78
N HIS A 30 -0.95 -8.14 -3.89
CA HIS A 30 -1.90 -8.44 -2.83
C HIS A 30 -1.75 -7.44 -1.69
N VAL A 31 -2.69 -6.50 -1.61
CA VAL A 31 -2.83 -5.63 -0.45
C VAL A 31 -3.56 -6.39 0.65
N PRO A 32 -3.09 -6.38 1.91
CA PRO A 32 -3.81 -7.00 3.02
C PRO A 32 -5.25 -6.48 3.11
N GLU A 33 -6.19 -7.38 3.42
CA GLU A 33 -7.61 -7.04 3.59
C GLU A 33 -7.84 -6.20 4.85
N ASP A 34 -7.12 -6.54 5.91
CA ASP A 34 -7.19 -5.82 7.17
C ASP A 34 -6.03 -4.83 7.28
N LEU A 35 -6.37 -3.55 7.23
CA LEU A 35 -5.49 -2.44 7.53
C LEU A 35 -6.04 -1.73 8.75
N ASP A 36 -5.28 -1.73 9.85
CA ASP A 36 -5.61 -0.89 11.00
C ASP A 36 -5.27 0.57 10.67
N VAL A 37 -6.28 1.31 10.22
CA VAL A 37 -6.11 2.71 9.78
C VAL A 37 -5.72 3.63 10.94
N ALA A 38 -6.08 3.28 12.18
CA ALA A 38 -5.69 4.06 13.35
C ALA A 38 -4.19 3.85 13.63
N GLU A 39 -3.70 2.61 13.60
CA GLU A 39 -2.29 2.28 13.79
C GLU A 39 -1.40 2.94 12.71
N ILE A 40 -1.63 2.60 11.43
CA ILE A 40 -1.87 3.58 10.38
C ILE A 40 -1.31 5.00 10.59
N ARG A 41 -2.28 5.86 10.89
CA ARG A 41 -2.10 7.26 11.21
C ARG A 41 -1.16 7.49 12.39
N THR A 42 -1.26 6.73 13.48
CA THR A 42 -0.42 6.99 14.66
C THR A 42 1.07 6.92 14.35
N ARG A 43 1.46 6.04 13.42
CA ARG A 43 2.85 5.92 12.96
C ARG A 43 3.35 7.11 12.15
N THR A 44 2.46 7.95 11.60
CA THR A 44 2.85 9.18 10.91
C THR A 44 3.05 10.35 11.88
N GLY A 45 2.60 10.23 13.14
CA GLY A 45 2.61 11.31 14.12
C GLY A 45 1.53 12.38 13.88
N LEU A 46 0.68 12.22 12.87
CA LEU A 46 -0.33 13.21 12.50
C LEU A 46 -1.64 13.03 13.29
N ALA A 47 -2.25 14.16 13.65
CA ALA A 47 -3.64 14.18 14.10
C ALA A 47 -4.60 13.76 12.97
N GLN A 48 -5.80 13.29 13.31
CA GLN A 48 -6.80 12.84 12.33
C GLN A 48 -7.04 13.86 11.20
N PRO A 49 -7.24 15.17 11.45
CA PRO A 49 -7.49 16.12 10.37
C PRO A 49 -6.32 16.25 9.40
N ALA A 50 -5.10 16.37 9.92
CA ALA A 50 -3.88 16.50 9.10
C ALA A 50 -3.62 15.22 8.29
N PHE A 51 -3.83 14.05 8.89
CA PHE A 51 -3.69 12.79 8.17
C PHE A 51 -4.73 12.64 7.06
N ALA A 52 -6.01 12.95 7.35
CA ALA A 52 -7.08 12.90 6.37
C ALA A 52 -6.79 13.80 5.15
N ALA A 53 -6.31 15.03 5.40
CA ALA A 53 -5.88 15.96 4.36
C ALA A 53 -4.70 15.39 3.55
N THR A 54 -3.69 14.82 4.22
CA THR A 54 -2.51 14.23 3.58
C THR A 54 -2.89 13.12 2.61
N ILE A 55 -3.80 12.22 2.98
CA ILE A 55 -4.23 11.11 2.11
C ILE A 55 -5.43 11.46 1.21
N GLY A 56 -5.86 12.72 1.18
CA GLY A 56 -6.90 13.22 0.29
C GLY A 56 -8.32 12.71 0.58
N VAL A 57 -8.68 12.50 1.85
CA VAL A 57 -10.03 12.05 2.25
C VAL A 57 -10.65 12.99 3.28
N SER A 58 -11.98 12.93 3.43
CA SER A 58 -12.65 13.69 4.49
C SER A 58 -12.32 13.14 5.88
N LEU A 59 -12.30 14.01 6.89
CA LEU A 59 -12.16 13.59 8.29
C LEU A 59 -13.24 12.59 8.71
N HIS A 60 -14.45 12.72 8.17
CA HIS A 60 -15.55 11.79 8.41
C HIS A 60 -15.24 10.39 7.85
N THR A 61 -14.70 10.31 6.62
CA THR A 61 -14.25 9.06 6.00
C THR A 61 -13.18 8.38 6.84
N LEU A 62 -12.14 9.13 7.26
CA LEU A 62 -11.07 8.60 8.10
C LEU A 62 -11.62 8.03 9.42
N ARG A 63 -12.52 8.77 10.10
CA ARG A 63 -13.15 8.31 11.34
C ARG A 63 -13.96 7.03 11.17
N ASN A 64 -14.71 6.91 10.08
CA ASN A 64 -15.45 5.68 9.78
C ASN A 64 -14.52 4.48 9.56
N TRP A 65 -13.34 4.70 8.98
CA TRP A 65 -12.33 3.66 8.82
C TRP A 65 -11.66 3.28 10.14
N GLU A 66 -11.17 4.26 10.93
CA GLU A 66 -10.54 4.00 12.22
C GLU A 66 -11.49 3.32 13.22
N GLN A 67 -12.79 3.64 13.15
CA GLN A 67 -13.84 3.01 13.97
C GLN A 67 -14.38 1.70 13.38
N LYS A 68 -13.83 1.23 12.24
CA LYS A 68 -14.25 -0.01 11.56
C LYS A 68 -15.73 -0.03 11.11
N ARG A 69 -16.39 1.14 11.02
CA ARG A 69 -17.76 1.28 10.47
C ARG A 69 -17.79 1.08 8.96
N ARG A 70 -16.70 1.45 8.29
CA ARG A 70 -16.44 1.22 6.86
C ARG A 70 -15.00 0.75 6.71
N ARG A 71 -14.68 0.13 5.59
CA ARG A 71 -13.32 -0.25 5.24
C ARG A 71 -12.82 0.64 4.08
N PRO A 72 -11.52 0.96 4.03
CA PRO A 72 -10.95 1.53 2.83
C PRO A 72 -11.03 0.51 1.70
N GLU A 73 -11.29 0.97 0.49
CA GLU A 73 -11.43 0.12 -0.70
C GLU A 73 -10.55 0.63 -1.84
N GLY A 74 -10.23 -0.26 -2.78
CA GLY A 74 -9.49 0.07 -3.99
C GLY A 74 -8.19 0.84 -3.73
N PRO A 75 -7.96 2.00 -4.37
CA PRO A 75 -6.73 2.77 -4.24
C PRO A 75 -6.40 3.19 -2.80
N ALA A 76 -7.40 3.42 -1.95
CA ALA A 76 -7.17 3.82 -0.56
C ALA A 76 -6.43 2.73 0.23
N ARG A 77 -6.71 1.45 -0.04
CA ARG A 77 -5.98 0.33 0.59
C ARG A 77 -4.51 0.33 0.19
N VAL A 78 -4.23 0.56 -1.10
CA VAL A 78 -2.85 0.62 -1.61
C VAL A 78 -2.10 1.76 -0.93
N LEU A 79 -2.70 2.96 -0.91
CA LEU A 79 -2.10 4.14 -0.27
C LEU A 79 -1.81 3.91 1.21
N LEU A 80 -2.78 3.42 1.97
CA LEU A 80 -2.61 3.12 3.39
C LEU A 80 -1.54 2.05 3.62
N ALA A 81 -1.45 1.03 2.77
CA ALA A 81 -0.40 0.02 2.84
C ALA A 81 1.00 0.60 2.56
N MET A 82 1.12 1.56 1.64
CA MET A 82 2.36 2.30 1.40
C MET A 82 2.75 3.14 2.61
N VAL A 83 1.82 3.92 3.17
CA VAL A 83 2.04 4.72 4.39
C VAL A 83 2.45 3.83 5.57
N ARG A 84 1.82 2.66 5.72
CA ARG A 84 2.21 1.69 6.75
C ARG A 84 3.67 1.25 6.62
N LYS A 85 4.18 1.09 5.39
CA LYS A 85 5.58 0.73 5.16
C LYS A 85 6.51 1.92 5.37
N ARG A 86 6.12 3.10 4.91
CA ARG A 86 6.89 4.35 4.97
C ARG A 86 5.97 5.50 5.38
N PRO A 87 5.91 5.86 6.68
CA PRO A 87 4.91 6.80 7.20
C PRO A 87 4.92 8.20 6.55
N GLN A 88 6.08 8.62 6.06
CA GLN A 88 6.29 9.93 5.43
C GLN A 88 6.10 9.92 3.90
N VAL A 89 5.77 8.78 3.28
CA VAL A 89 5.82 8.60 1.82
C VAL A 89 5.00 9.61 1.03
N VAL A 90 3.84 10.02 1.57
CA VAL A 90 2.97 10.97 0.86
C VAL A 90 3.58 12.37 0.88
N GLN A 91 4.11 12.80 2.03
CA GLN A 91 4.76 14.10 2.19
C GLN A 91 6.05 14.18 1.35
N GLU A 92 6.81 13.09 1.28
CA GLU A 92 8.05 13.05 0.48
C GLU A 92 7.79 13.12 -1.02
N ILE A 93 6.67 12.57 -1.50
CA ILE A 93 6.34 12.55 -2.93
C ILE A 93 5.63 13.84 -3.37
N LEU A 94 4.71 14.37 -2.54
CA LEU A 94 3.86 15.50 -2.90
C LEU A 94 4.31 16.84 -2.31
N GLY A 95 5.23 16.84 -1.34
CA GLY A 95 5.57 17.99 -0.51
C GLY A 95 4.63 18.13 0.70
N GLU A 96 4.86 19.16 1.52
CA GLU A 96 3.95 19.48 2.62
C GLU A 96 2.62 19.99 2.04
N VAL A 97 1.53 19.30 2.39
CA VAL A 97 0.18 19.77 2.10
C VAL A 97 -0.12 20.91 3.08
N ALA A 98 -0.13 22.14 2.56
CA ALA A 98 -0.43 23.37 3.30
C ALA A 98 -1.86 23.38 3.88
#